data_AF-A0A926Z8Z8-F1
#
_entry.id   AF-A0A926Z8Z8-F1
#
_cell.length_a   1.000
_cell.length_b   1.000
_cell.length_c   1.000
_cell.angle_alpha   90.00
_cell.angle_beta   90.00
_cell.angle_gamma   90.00
#
_symmetry.space_group_name_H-M   'P 1'
#
loop_
_entity.id
_entity.type
_entity.pdbx_description
1 polymer ?
#
loop_
_entity_poly.entity_id
_entity_poly.type
_entity_poly.pdbx_seq_one_letter_code
_entity_poly.pdbx_strand_id
1 'polypeptide(L)'
;MADLYVFGDSLSDNGNLFDATGNLFPPPPYFDGRLSNGLLAVEYLDTQLPNYEITDNSNLAFSGATTGNSNSLDDDLNADLPGLRDQIDAFTASVGTGDADPTDLYLVWAGPNNFLDPLRDEAAIDPVALIRQGALDLREAATRLYDLGARNLVLPNMVNLGRLPGTRQVSADATAVSRAFNAALALELDNLSFDVTQVDVFATGEAVAANPSSYGFTNITDPAFQPPSLPVSNADEYFFWDTFHPTTRGHEVLGNAIYQTITGEIPPLSFNQVRGTNRGETLRGTGRRDNVDGFGGNDILRGRGQGDRLEGWNGSDQIFGDQGNDILSGGAGIDFVFGGENNDIAFGGNDNDRILGQAGADILIGDRGNDYIRGGLGNDYLLGGEGDDTLLGEDNNDILNGGVGNDSLSGGAGGDRLDGGAGADVLRGGLGADRFVARPDGGKDIIRDFIQGQDRLDVSNFGFDTFDELIDEVTLVGTTIAFNTTDSVRLLGVSATSLTAADFIFAPTG
;
A
#
# COMPACT_ATOMS: atom_id res chain seq x y z
N MET A 1 -18.56 -19.88 25.55
CA MET A 1 -17.52 -19.03 24.97
C MET A 1 -18.05 -18.66 23.60
N ALA A 2 -17.92 -17.40 23.22
CA ALA A 2 -18.16 -17.00 21.83
C ALA A 2 -16.92 -17.37 21.03
N ASP A 3 -17.06 -17.59 19.73
CA ASP A 3 -15.92 -17.88 18.87
C ASP A 3 -15.22 -16.57 18.47
N LEU A 4 -13.89 -16.65 18.33
CA LEU A 4 -13.10 -15.65 17.60
C LEU A 4 -12.81 -16.21 16.20
N TYR A 5 -13.54 -15.70 15.22
CA TYR A 5 -13.30 -15.97 13.80
C TYR A 5 -12.20 -15.05 13.27
N VAL A 6 -11.20 -15.64 12.63
CA VAL A 6 -10.01 -14.95 12.11
C VAL A 6 -9.88 -15.26 10.63
N PHE A 7 -9.78 -14.20 9.81
CA PHE A 7 -9.56 -14.25 8.37
C PHE A 7 -8.37 -13.37 8.04
N GLY A 8 -7.56 -13.77 7.07
CA GLY A 8 -6.38 -13.00 6.74
C GLY A 8 -5.23 -13.78 6.15
N ASP A 9 -4.04 -13.25 6.36
CA ASP A 9 -2.78 -13.77 5.84
C ASP A 9 -1.88 -14.40 6.92
N SER A 10 -0.57 -14.45 6.63
CA SER A 10 0.46 -15.02 7.50
C SER A 10 0.62 -14.30 8.85
N LEU A 11 0.11 -13.07 9.01
CA LEU A 11 0.09 -12.40 10.30
C LEU A 11 -0.90 -13.02 11.29
N SER A 12 -1.80 -13.87 10.78
CA SER A 12 -2.88 -14.50 11.56
C SER A 12 -2.97 -16.02 11.38
N ASP A 13 -2.31 -16.62 10.38
CA ASP A 13 -2.32 -18.06 10.11
C ASP A 13 -1.64 -18.89 11.21
N ASN A 14 -2.42 -19.68 11.95
CA ASN A 14 -1.95 -20.50 13.06
C ASN A 14 -1.63 -21.97 12.66
N GLY A 15 -1.20 -22.19 11.42
CA GLY A 15 -0.68 -23.49 10.95
C GLY A 15 -1.61 -24.21 9.97
N ASN A 16 -2.24 -23.47 9.06
CA ASN A 16 -3.14 -24.01 8.04
C ASN A 16 -2.40 -24.52 6.79
N LEU A 17 -1.08 -24.36 6.71
CA LEU A 17 -0.25 -24.79 5.59
C LEU A 17 0.49 -26.12 5.83
N PHE A 18 0.51 -26.95 4.78
CA PHE A 18 1.20 -28.24 4.78
C PHE A 18 2.03 -28.42 3.50
N ASP A 19 3.21 -29.03 3.64
CA ASP A 19 4.04 -29.43 2.51
C ASP A 19 3.45 -30.62 1.73
N ALA A 20 4.01 -30.93 0.56
CA ALA A 20 3.57 -32.05 -0.28
C ALA A 20 3.66 -33.44 0.40
N THR A 21 4.33 -33.55 1.53
CA THR A 21 4.44 -34.77 2.35
C THR A 21 3.51 -34.78 3.55
N GLY A 22 2.72 -33.72 3.75
CA GLY A 22 1.74 -33.57 4.82
C GLY A 22 2.33 -33.08 6.14
N ASN A 23 3.55 -32.55 6.17
CA ASN A 23 4.09 -31.89 7.37
C ASN A 23 3.69 -30.41 7.38
N LEU A 24 3.57 -29.83 8.58
CA LEU A 24 3.32 -28.40 8.73
C LEU A 24 4.39 -27.57 8.02
N PHE A 25 3.93 -26.55 7.32
CA PHE A 25 4.75 -25.55 6.67
C PHE A 25 4.40 -24.15 7.22
N PRO A 26 5.38 -23.30 7.52
CA PRO A 26 6.81 -23.55 7.44
C PRO A 26 7.34 -24.50 8.55
N PRO A 27 8.40 -25.28 8.28
CA PRO A 27 9.00 -26.20 9.26
C PRO A 27 9.85 -25.46 10.31
N PRO A 28 10.30 -26.11 11.40
CA PRO A 28 11.22 -25.52 12.36
C PRO A 28 12.46 -24.87 11.69
N PRO A 29 12.94 -23.70 12.17
CA PRO A 29 12.70 -23.13 13.50
C PRO A 29 11.44 -22.25 13.63
N TYR A 30 10.56 -22.21 12.63
CA TYR A 30 9.24 -21.63 12.77
C TYR A 30 8.40 -22.43 13.80
N PHE A 31 7.57 -21.72 14.57
CA PHE A 31 6.81 -22.30 15.67
C PHE A 31 5.54 -22.96 15.14
N ASP A 32 5.48 -24.30 15.15
CA ASP A 32 4.27 -25.08 14.85
C ASP A 32 3.47 -24.60 13.61
N GLY A 33 4.16 -24.29 12.51
CA GLY A 33 3.55 -23.83 11.25
C GLY A 33 3.14 -22.35 11.21
N ARG A 34 3.45 -21.55 12.24
CA ARG A 34 3.31 -20.08 12.19
C ARG A 34 4.51 -19.49 11.46
N LEU A 35 4.31 -18.43 10.68
CA LEU A 35 5.41 -17.60 10.16
C LEU A 35 6.00 -16.67 11.25
N SER A 36 6.32 -17.24 12.42
CA SER A 36 6.96 -16.57 13.55
C SER A 36 7.69 -17.59 14.43
N ASN A 37 8.31 -17.14 15.52
CA ASN A 37 8.96 -17.98 16.54
C ASN A 37 8.09 -18.29 17.77
N GLY A 38 6.80 -17.97 17.71
CA GLY A 38 5.85 -18.22 18.80
C GLY A 38 4.42 -17.86 18.40
N LEU A 39 3.63 -17.42 19.38
CA LEU A 39 2.22 -17.07 19.18
C LEU A 39 2.08 -15.82 18.29
N LEU A 40 1.03 -15.82 17.48
CA LEU A 40 0.61 -14.69 16.66
C LEU A 40 -0.23 -13.68 17.44
N ALA A 41 -0.46 -12.50 16.86
CA ALA A 41 -1.18 -11.41 17.50
C ALA A 41 -2.62 -11.82 17.88
N VAL A 42 -3.28 -12.59 17.00
CA VAL A 42 -4.63 -13.13 17.23
C VAL A 42 -4.66 -14.20 18.33
N GLU A 43 -3.57 -14.96 18.50
CA GLU A 43 -3.45 -15.95 19.57
C GLU A 43 -3.18 -15.28 20.92
N TYR A 44 -2.45 -14.16 20.96
CA TYR A 44 -2.40 -13.33 22.17
C TYR A 44 -3.77 -12.76 22.52
N LEU A 45 -4.54 -12.30 21.52
CA LEU A 45 -5.90 -11.79 21.73
C LEU A 45 -6.81 -12.84 22.39
N ASP A 46 -6.75 -14.09 21.92
CA ASP A 46 -7.44 -15.24 22.50
C ASP A 46 -7.15 -15.41 24.00
N THR A 47 -5.88 -15.28 24.40
CA THR A 47 -5.50 -15.35 25.83
C THR A 47 -5.98 -14.16 26.67
N GLN A 48 -6.22 -13.00 26.04
CA GLN A 48 -6.58 -11.75 26.70
C GLN A 48 -8.09 -11.52 26.78
N LEU A 49 -8.86 -12.16 25.90
CA LEU A 49 -10.30 -12.05 25.80
C LEU A 49 -10.99 -13.30 26.38
N PRO A 50 -11.22 -13.39 27.71
CA PRO A 50 -11.65 -14.63 28.38
C PRO A 50 -13.05 -15.14 28.01
N ASN A 51 -13.79 -14.39 27.19
CA ASN A 51 -15.12 -14.77 26.72
C ASN A 51 -15.10 -15.32 25.28
N TYR A 52 -13.96 -15.23 24.61
CA TYR A 52 -13.74 -15.65 23.24
C TYR A 52 -12.75 -16.83 23.18
N GLU A 53 -12.86 -17.66 22.16
CA GLU A 53 -11.94 -18.78 21.91
C GLU A 53 -11.62 -18.89 20.42
N ILE A 54 -10.36 -19.09 20.06
CA ILE A 54 -9.97 -19.58 18.73
C ILE A 54 -10.04 -21.12 18.75
N THR A 55 -10.92 -21.67 17.93
CA THR A 55 -11.05 -23.12 17.72
C THR A 55 -10.43 -23.55 16.39
N ASP A 56 -10.25 -24.86 16.19
CA ASP A 56 -9.73 -25.44 14.94
C ASP A 56 -10.52 -25.00 13.69
N ASN A 57 -11.77 -24.54 13.82
CA ASN A 57 -12.61 -24.12 12.70
C ASN A 57 -12.83 -22.60 12.63
N SER A 58 -12.26 -21.82 13.56
CA SER A 58 -12.47 -20.38 13.61
C SER A 58 -11.26 -19.57 13.14
N ASN A 59 -10.07 -20.14 13.03
CA ASN A 59 -8.96 -19.50 12.30
C ASN A 59 -8.88 -19.99 10.85
N LEU A 60 -9.38 -19.16 9.95
CA LEU A 60 -9.44 -19.40 8.51
C LEU A 60 -8.33 -18.66 7.75
N ALA A 61 -7.48 -17.90 8.45
CA ALA A 61 -6.38 -17.17 7.84
C ALA A 61 -5.38 -18.13 7.17
N PHE A 62 -4.80 -17.68 6.06
CA PHE A 62 -3.95 -18.52 5.25
C PHE A 62 -2.74 -17.72 4.76
N SER A 63 -1.54 -18.22 5.03
CA SER A 63 -0.33 -17.52 4.63
C SER A 63 -0.29 -17.31 3.12
N GLY A 64 0.18 -16.12 2.70
CA GLY A 64 0.19 -15.69 1.31
C GLY A 64 -1.15 -15.14 0.78
N ALA A 65 -2.24 -15.21 1.56
CA ALA A 65 -3.53 -14.69 1.09
C ALA A 65 -3.45 -13.20 0.75
N THR A 66 -3.92 -12.86 -0.46
CA THR A 66 -4.26 -11.48 -0.85
C THR A 66 -5.66 -11.13 -0.32
N THR A 67 -6.08 -9.88 -0.47
CA THR A 67 -7.48 -9.47 -0.15
C THR A 67 -8.51 -10.11 -1.08
N GLY A 68 -8.10 -10.55 -2.28
CA GLY A 68 -8.94 -11.17 -3.28
C GLY A 68 -9.03 -12.70 -3.13
N ASN A 69 -9.09 -13.40 -4.26
CA ASN A 69 -9.13 -14.87 -4.33
C ASN A 69 -7.74 -15.50 -4.58
N SER A 70 -6.70 -14.68 -4.67
CA SER A 70 -5.36 -15.15 -5.02
C SER A 70 -4.49 -15.33 -3.79
N ASN A 71 -3.50 -16.20 -3.88
CA ASN A 71 -2.51 -16.41 -2.84
C ASN A 71 -1.09 -16.35 -3.44
N SER A 72 -0.19 -15.59 -2.82
CA SER A 72 1.19 -15.42 -3.31
C SER A 72 2.02 -16.70 -3.25
N LEU A 73 1.57 -17.74 -2.53
CA LEU A 73 2.26 -19.02 -2.41
C LEU A 73 1.73 -20.09 -3.37
N ASP A 74 0.76 -19.78 -4.24
CA ASP A 74 0.15 -20.74 -5.17
C ASP A 74 1.20 -21.41 -6.06
N ASP A 75 2.07 -20.60 -6.66
CA ASP A 75 3.13 -21.08 -7.56
C ASP A 75 4.27 -21.77 -6.80
N ASP A 76 4.67 -21.23 -5.65
CA ASP A 76 5.75 -21.76 -4.82
C ASP A 76 5.44 -23.14 -4.23
N LEU A 77 4.18 -23.35 -3.84
CA LEU A 77 3.72 -24.62 -3.27
C LEU A 77 3.03 -25.52 -4.30
N ASN A 78 2.84 -25.04 -5.54
CA ASN A 78 2.12 -25.72 -6.61
C ASN A 78 0.77 -26.25 -6.09
N ALA A 79 0.01 -25.36 -5.46
CA ALA A 79 -1.26 -25.61 -4.81
C ALA A 79 -2.23 -24.46 -5.12
N ASP A 80 -3.53 -24.73 -5.05
CA ASP A 80 -4.60 -23.72 -5.17
C ASP A 80 -4.98 -23.31 -3.75
N LEU A 81 -4.32 -22.27 -3.23
CA LEU A 81 -4.42 -21.81 -1.85
C LEU A 81 -5.39 -20.62 -1.77
N PRO A 82 -6.15 -20.50 -0.68
CA PRO A 82 -7.20 -19.50 -0.58
C PRO A 82 -6.64 -18.08 -0.42
N GLY A 83 -7.22 -17.12 -1.15
CA GLY A 83 -7.19 -15.70 -0.79
C GLY A 83 -8.24 -15.38 0.28
N LEU A 84 -8.29 -14.13 0.77
CA LEU A 84 -9.27 -13.71 1.79
C LEU A 84 -10.71 -13.97 1.34
N ARG A 85 -11.07 -13.69 0.09
CA ARG A 85 -12.44 -13.91 -0.41
C ARG A 85 -12.84 -15.39 -0.35
N ASP A 86 -11.91 -16.31 -0.63
CA ASP A 86 -12.18 -17.75 -0.53
C ASP A 86 -12.37 -18.18 0.94
N GLN A 87 -11.66 -17.56 1.87
CA GLN A 87 -11.86 -17.79 3.31
C GLN A 87 -13.27 -17.33 3.75
N ILE A 88 -13.74 -16.18 3.27
CA ILE A 88 -15.10 -15.69 3.51
C ILE A 88 -16.15 -16.59 2.84
N ASP A 89 -15.89 -17.10 1.63
CA ASP A 89 -16.74 -18.08 0.95
C ASP A 89 -16.84 -19.39 1.74
N ALA A 90 -15.72 -19.90 2.26
CA ALA A 90 -15.67 -21.10 3.07
C ALA A 90 -16.47 -20.94 4.38
N PHE A 91 -16.35 -19.80 5.04
CA PHE A 91 -17.17 -19.47 6.22
C PHE A 91 -18.66 -19.33 5.87
N THR A 92 -18.98 -18.64 4.77
CA THR A 92 -20.36 -18.54 4.27
C THR A 92 -20.96 -19.93 4.07
N ALA A 93 -20.20 -20.85 3.48
CA ALA A 93 -20.62 -22.22 3.25
C ALA A 93 -20.77 -23.03 4.56
N SER A 94 -19.93 -22.77 5.57
CA SER A 94 -20.00 -23.47 6.87
C SER A 94 -21.21 -23.04 7.71
N VAL A 95 -21.61 -21.77 7.62
CA VAL A 95 -22.84 -21.23 8.23
C VAL A 95 -24.10 -21.79 7.53
N GLY A 96 -24.02 -22.04 6.22
CA GLY A 96 -25.07 -22.69 5.43
C GLY A 96 -26.31 -21.81 5.27
N THR A 97 -27.47 -22.28 5.76
CA THR A 97 -28.72 -21.47 5.77
C THR A 97 -28.97 -20.79 7.11
N GLY A 98 -28.02 -20.88 8.04
CA GLY A 98 -28.07 -20.19 9.34
C GLY A 98 -27.58 -18.76 9.23
N ASP A 99 -27.53 -18.09 10.38
CA ASP A 99 -26.87 -16.80 10.54
C ASP A 99 -25.56 -17.01 11.31
N ALA A 100 -24.55 -16.20 11.01
CA ALA A 100 -23.39 -16.00 11.85
C ALA A 100 -23.83 -15.52 13.25
N ASP A 101 -23.16 -16.00 14.31
CA ASP A 101 -23.55 -15.64 15.68
C ASP A 101 -23.19 -14.17 15.97
N PRO A 102 -24.16 -13.31 16.30
CA PRO A 102 -23.89 -11.89 16.57
C PRO A 102 -23.07 -11.65 17.84
N THR A 103 -22.83 -12.67 18.67
CA THR A 103 -22.01 -12.59 19.88
C THR A 103 -20.53 -12.92 19.64
N ASP A 104 -20.22 -13.56 18.51
CA ASP A 104 -18.86 -13.88 18.10
C ASP A 104 -18.10 -12.62 17.65
N LEU A 105 -16.77 -12.72 17.67
CA LEU A 105 -15.86 -11.69 17.20
C LEU A 105 -15.27 -12.12 15.85
N TYR A 106 -15.33 -11.22 14.87
CA TYR A 106 -14.90 -11.48 13.50
C TYR A 106 -13.76 -10.53 13.14
N LEU A 107 -12.52 -11.06 13.11
CA LEU A 107 -11.32 -10.32 12.80
C LEU A 107 -10.88 -10.59 11.35
N VAL A 108 -10.74 -9.53 10.56
CA VAL A 108 -10.30 -9.60 9.15
C VAL A 108 -9.02 -8.78 8.99
N TRP A 109 -7.89 -9.43 8.68
CA TRP A 109 -6.60 -8.76 8.56
C TRP A 109 -5.78 -9.30 7.37
N ALA A 110 -5.79 -8.56 6.27
CA ALA A 110 -5.06 -8.85 5.05
C ALA A 110 -4.63 -7.54 4.35
N GLY A 111 -3.83 -7.64 3.28
CA GLY A 111 -3.35 -6.50 2.51
C GLY A 111 -1.91 -6.64 2.02
N PRO A 112 -0.94 -7.00 2.89
CA PRO A 112 0.48 -7.07 2.52
C PRO A 112 0.77 -7.83 1.22
N ASN A 113 0.20 -9.03 1.04
CA ASN A 113 0.47 -9.86 -0.13
C ASN A 113 -0.07 -9.28 -1.45
N ASN A 114 -0.95 -8.27 -1.42
CA ASN A 114 -1.32 -7.53 -2.63
C ASN A 114 -0.14 -6.75 -3.21
N PHE A 115 0.85 -6.40 -2.38
CA PHE A 115 1.92 -5.47 -2.74
C PHE A 115 3.30 -6.09 -2.66
N LEU A 116 3.54 -7.09 -1.80
CA LEU A 116 4.89 -7.61 -1.57
C LEU A 116 5.57 -8.14 -2.83
N ASP A 117 4.86 -8.86 -3.71
CA ASP A 117 5.43 -9.32 -4.97
C ASP A 117 5.49 -8.19 -6.02
N PRO A 118 4.42 -7.39 -6.27
CA PRO A 118 4.52 -6.26 -7.21
C PRO A 118 5.60 -5.23 -6.86
N LEU A 119 5.83 -4.97 -5.57
CA LEU A 119 6.91 -4.07 -5.11
C LEU A 119 8.32 -4.66 -5.31
N ARG A 120 8.44 -5.98 -5.43
CA ARG A 120 9.74 -6.68 -5.56
C ARG A 120 10.05 -7.08 -6.99
N ASP A 121 9.04 -7.47 -7.75
CA ASP A 121 9.17 -8.03 -9.09
C ASP A 121 8.78 -7.02 -10.19
N GLU A 122 8.43 -5.77 -9.82
CA GLU A 122 8.12 -4.62 -10.69
C GLU A 122 7.36 -5.00 -11.99
N ALA A 123 6.50 -6.03 -11.90
CA ALA A 123 5.60 -6.37 -12.98
C ALA A 123 4.63 -5.20 -13.18
N ALA A 124 4.11 -5.06 -14.40
CA ALA A 124 3.26 -3.97 -14.89
C ALA A 124 1.88 -3.84 -14.20
N ILE A 125 1.77 -4.14 -12.91
CA ILE A 125 0.56 -3.93 -12.13
C ILE A 125 0.63 -2.54 -11.54
N ASP A 126 -0.29 -1.70 -11.98
CA ASP A 126 -0.52 -0.36 -11.48
C ASP A 126 -0.81 -0.38 -9.95
N PRO A 127 0.05 0.23 -9.10
CA PRO A 127 -0.18 0.31 -7.66
C PRO A 127 -1.52 0.96 -7.29
N VAL A 128 -2.02 1.88 -8.12
CA VAL A 128 -3.31 2.55 -7.94
C VAL A 128 -4.45 1.52 -7.95
N ALA A 129 -4.46 0.63 -8.94
CA ALA A 129 -5.44 -0.43 -9.05
C ALA A 129 -5.41 -1.38 -7.85
N LEU A 130 -4.22 -1.74 -7.35
CA LEU A 130 -4.06 -2.60 -6.18
C LEU A 130 -4.56 -1.94 -4.88
N ILE A 131 -4.27 -0.64 -4.69
CA ILE A 131 -4.75 0.15 -3.56
C ILE A 131 -6.28 0.15 -3.52
N ARG A 132 -6.91 0.55 -4.64
CA ARG A 132 -8.36 0.67 -4.76
C ARG A 132 -9.05 -0.70 -4.60
N GLN A 133 -8.59 -1.69 -5.34
CA GLN A 133 -9.23 -3.01 -5.33
C GLN A 133 -9.10 -3.69 -3.97
N GLY A 134 -7.94 -3.62 -3.32
CA GLY A 134 -7.78 -4.27 -2.03
C GLY A 134 -8.58 -3.61 -0.90
N ALA A 135 -8.76 -2.29 -0.93
CA ALA A 135 -9.67 -1.59 0.00
C ALA A 135 -11.14 -2.03 -0.22
N LEU A 136 -11.58 -2.12 -1.49
CA LEU A 136 -12.91 -2.62 -1.84
C LEU A 136 -13.14 -4.07 -1.42
N ASP A 137 -12.13 -4.94 -1.57
CA ASP A 137 -12.20 -6.33 -1.15
C ASP A 137 -12.41 -6.46 0.37
N LEU A 138 -11.69 -5.68 1.18
CA LEU A 138 -11.86 -5.66 2.63
C LEU A 138 -13.23 -5.15 3.07
N ARG A 139 -13.73 -4.09 2.41
CA ARG A 139 -15.09 -3.61 2.63
C ARG A 139 -16.14 -4.67 2.28
N GLU A 140 -15.94 -5.37 1.16
CA GLU A 140 -16.83 -6.44 0.74
C GLU A 140 -16.82 -7.60 1.75
N ALA A 141 -15.65 -8.01 2.23
CA ALA A 141 -15.52 -9.03 3.27
C ALA A 141 -16.31 -8.66 4.54
N ALA A 142 -16.17 -7.42 5.03
CA ALA A 142 -16.93 -6.92 6.19
C ALA A 142 -18.44 -6.90 5.91
N THR A 143 -18.86 -6.45 4.73
CA THR A 143 -20.27 -6.39 4.32
C THR A 143 -20.88 -7.78 4.27
N ARG A 144 -20.18 -8.74 3.68
CA ARG A 144 -20.64 -10.13 3.56
C ARG A 144 -20.79 -10.81 4.93
N LEU A 145 -19.84 -10.61 5.83
CA LEU A 145 -19.96 -11.10 7.21
C LEU A 145 -21.14 -10.45 7.94
N TYR A 146 -21.34 -9.14 7.79
CA TYR A 146 -22.47 -8.44 8.37
C TYR A 146 -23.82 -8.96 7.85
N ASP A 147 -23.93 -9.17 6.54
CA ASP A 147 -25.12 -9.71 5.88
C ASP A 147 -25.44 -11.13 6.35
N LEU A 148 -24.42 -11.91 6.72
CA LEU A 148 -24.59 -13.23 7.36
C LEU A 148 -25.03 -13.16 8.82
N GLY A 149 -24.97 -12.00 9.48
CA GLY A 149 -25.37 -11.86 10.88
C GLY A 149 -24.28 -11.40 11.84
N ALA A 150 -23.03 -11.29 11.39
CA ALA A 150 -21.92 -10.83 12.22
C ALA A 150 -22.16 -9.40 12.73
N ARG A 151 -21.85 -9.13 14.00
CA ARG A 151 -22.05 -7.80 14.61
C ARG A 151 -20.82 -7.20 15.29
N ASN A 152 -19.80 -8.01 15.61
CA ASN A 152 -18.54 -7.53 16.19
C ASN A 152 -17.41 -7.72 15.16
N LEU A 153 -17.29 -6.76 14.24
CA LEU A 153 -16.28 -6.78 13.17
C LEU A 153 -15.06 -5.95 13.57
N VAL A 154 -13.87 -6.53 13.44
CA VAL A 154 -12.58 -5.88 13.74
C VAL A 154 -11.68 -5.96 12.53
N LEU A 155 -11.27 -4.82 12.01
CA LEU A 155 -10.40 -4.72 10.83
C LEU A 155 -9.14 -3.94 11.18
N PRO A 156 -8.02 -4.61 11.50
CA PRO A 156 -6.74 -3.95 11.55
C PRO A 156 -6.32 -3.46 10.16
N ASN A 157 -5.74 -2.26 10.11
CA ASN A 157 -5.20 -1.70 8.88
C ASN A 157 -3.88 -2.40 8.46
N MET A 158 -3.38 -2.09 7.28
CA MET A 158 -2.13 -2.67 6.80
C MET A 158 -0.94 -2.11 7.59
N VAL A 159 0.00 -2.97 7.97
CA VAL A 159 1.26 -2.57 8.60
C VAL A 159 2.11 -1.73 7.63
N ASN A 160 3.10 -0.98 8.14
CA ASN A 160 4.00 -0.22 7.27
C ASN A 160 4.96 -1.16 6.52
N LEU A 161 4.65 -1.46 5.25
CA LEU A 161 5.47 -2.34 4.43
C LEU A 161 6.89 -1.79 4.24
N GLY A 162 7.11 -0.48 4.25
CA GLY A 162 8.46 0.11 4.12
C GLY A 162 9.37 -0.07 5.33
N ARG A 163 8.86 -0.64 6.43
CA ARG A 163 9.67 -1.04 7.60
C ARG A 163 10.18 -2.48 7.51
N LEU A 164 9.65 -3.28 6.59
CA LEU A 164 10.00 -4.70 6.51
C LEU A 164 11.45 -4.86 6.00
N PRO A 165 12.23 -5.80 6.57
CA PRO A 165 13.56 -6.08 6.05
C PRO A 165 13.56 -6.45 4.56
N GLY A 166 12.52 -7.17 4.10
CA GLY A 166 12.37 -7.64 2.72
C GLY A 166 12.06 -6.56 1.68
N THR A 167 11.58 -5.38 2.09
CA THR A 167 11.22 -4.26 1.20
C THR A 167 12.20 -3.10 1.29
N ARG A 168 13.34 -3.28 1.99
CA ARG A 168 14.30 -2.20 2.30
C ARG A 168 14.75 -1.40 1.07
N GLN A 169 14.89 -2.05 -0.08
CA GLN A 169 15.31 -1.42 -1.34
C GLN A 169 14.24 -0.47 -1.92
N VAL A 170 12.97 -0.75 -1.63
CA VAL A 170 11.78 -0.02 -2.11
C VAL A 170 10.99 0.59 -0.94
N SER A 171 11.66 0.88 0.17
CA SER A 171 11.02 1.30 1.43
C SER A 171 10.13 2.55 1.29
N ALA A 172 10.52 3.50 0.44
CA ALA A 172 9.73 4.71 0.18
C ALA A 172 8.40 4.37 -0.51
N ASP A 173 8.44 3.62 -1.62
CA ASP A 173 7.26 3.12 -2.33
C ASP A 173 6.38 2.28 -1.40
N ALA A 174 6.99 1.33 -0.67
CA ALA A 174 6.29 0.44 0.25
C ALA A 174 5.58 1.20 1.39
N THR A 175 6.19 2.25 1.95
CA THR A 175 5.52 3.12 2.93
C THR A 175 4.41 3.95 2.29
N ALA A 176 4.61 4.49 1.10
CA ALA A 176 3.61 5.28 0.39
C ALA A 176 2.36 4.45 0.08
N VAL A 177 2.52 3.26 -0.52
CA VAL A 177 1.37 2.37 -0.82
C VAL A 177 0.67 1.89 0.44
N SER A 178 1.41 1.70 1.55
CA SER A 178 0.80 1.36 2.84
C SER A 178 -0.08 2.46 3.39
N ARG A 179 0.39 3.71 3.32
CA ARG A 179 -0.39 4.89 3.72
C ARG A 179 -1.61 5.08 2.82
N ALA A 180 -1.44 4.98 1.50
CA ALA A 180 -2.52 5.12 0.53
C ALA A 180 -3.59 4.04 0.68
N PHE A 181 -3.19 2.78 0.82
CA PHE A 181 -4.11 1.66 1.08
C PHE A 181 -4.92 1.87 2.36
N ASN A 182 -4.26 2.27 3.45
CA ASN A 182 -4.95 2.52 4.72
C ASN A 182 -5.90 3.73 4.64
N ALA A 183 -5.57 4.74 3.83
CA ALA A 183 -6.44 5.87 3.57
C ALA A 183 -7.68 5.47 2.76
N ALA A 184 -7.49 4.73 1.65
CA ALA A 184 -8.58 4.20 0.84
C ALA A 184 -9.50 3.28 1.67
N LEU A 185 -8.93 2.38 2.48
CA LEU A 185 -9.69 1.54 3.39
C LEU A 185 -10.50 2.36 4.40
N ALA A 186 -9.93 3.44 4.94
CA ALA A 186 -10.66 4.28 5.89
C ALA A 186 -11.90 4.93 5.25
N LEU A 187 -11.80 5.44 4.03
CA LEU A 187 -12.94 6.00 3.28
C LEU A 187 -14.00 4.91 3.01
N GLU A 188 -13.58 3.74 2.53
CA GLU A 188 -14.51 2.62 2.26
C GLU A 188 -15.26 2.14 3.52
N LEU A 189 -14.61 2.14 4.68
CA LEU A 189 -15.23 1.73 5.94
C LEU A 189 -16.15 2.80 6.53
N ASP A 190 -15.83 4.09 6.38
CA ASP A 190 -16.71 5.19 6.81
C ASP A 190 -18.04 5.19 6.05
N ASN A 191 -18.06 4.58 4.87
CA ASN A 191 -19.20 4.47 3.97
C ASN A 191 -20.13 3.28 4.26
N LEU A 192 -19.83 2.49 5.30
CA LEU A 192 -20.67 1.37 5.72
C LEU A 192 -21.90 1.84 6.50
N SER A 193 -23.00 1.11 6.37
CA SER A 193 -24.23 1.36 7.16
C SER A 193 -24.19 0.73 8.56
N PHE A 194 -23.06 0.15 8.94
CA PHE A 194 -22.85 -0.57 10.19
C PHE A 194 -21.44 -0.28 10.70
N ASP A 195 -21.25 -0.43 12.01
CA ASP A 195 -19.99 -0.13 12.66
C ASP A 195 -18.96 -1.25 12.45
N VAL A 196 -17.73 -0.85 12.17
CA VAL A 196 -16.54 -1.70 12.17
C VAL A 196 -15.52 -1.11 13.13
N THR A 197 -14.88 -1.95 13.94
CA THR A 197 -13.78 -1.53 14.80
C THR A 197 -12.49 -1.53 13.99
N GLN A 198 -12.09 -0.36 13.48
CA GLN A 198 -10.81 -0.20 12.80
C GLN A 198 -9.66 -0.14 13.81
N VAL A 199 -8.61 -0.93 13.60
CA VAL A 199 -7.40 -0.93 14.45
C VAL A 199 -6.21 -0.34 13.69
N ASP A 200 -5.57 0.67 14.25
CA ASP A 200 -4.40 1.32 13.63
C ASP A 200 -3.08 0.64 14.03
N VAL A 201 -2.83 -0.52 13.44
CA VAL A 201 -1.57 -1.27 13.63
C VAL A 201 -0.41 -0.61 12.89
N PHE A 202 -0.66 0.18 11.84
CA PHE A 202 0.34 1.04 11.21
C PHE A 202 0.95 2.02 12.22
N ALA A 203 0.12 2.79 12.94
CA ALA A 203 0.58 3.73 13.96
C ALA A 203 1.28 3.02 15.12
N THR A 204 0.84 1.80 15.46
CA THR A 204 1.52 0.96 16.46
C THR A 204 2.95 0.63 16.02
N GLY A 205 3.14 0.22 14.76
CA GLY A 205 4.47 -0.01 14.19
C GLY A 205 5.35 1.25 14.18
N GLU A 206 4.78 2.41 13.84
CA GLU A 206 5.53 3.68 13.88
C GLU A 206 5.88 4.11 15.31
N ALA A 207 5.03 3.84 16.30
CA ALA A 207 5.33 4.08 17.71
C ALA A 207 6.48 3.19 18.21
N VAL A 208 6.49 1.92 17.80
CA VAL A 208 7.62 1.00 18.05
C VAL A 208 8.89 1.55 17.38
N ALA A 209 8.82 2.00 16.13
CA ALA A 209 9.95 2.55 15.40
C ALA A 209 10.54 3.80 16.07
N ALA A 210 9.68 4.67 16.60
CA ALA A 210 10.09 5.90 17.28
C ALA A 210 10.74 5.65 18.65
N ASN A 211 10.35 4.59 19.37
CA ASN A 211 10.92 4.26 20.68
C ASN A 211 10.99 2.73 20.95
N PRO A 212 11.89 2.00 20.26
CA PRO A 212 11.93 0.52 20.32
C PRO A 212 12.12 -0.01 21.74
N SER A 213 12.98 0.66 22.52
CA SER A 213 13.32 0.30 23.88
C SER A 213 12.13 0.29 24.84
N SER A 214 11.11 1.13 24.60
CA SER A 214 9.90 1.16 25.43
C SER A 214 9.02 -0.07 25.25
N TYR A 215 9.19 -0.78 24.14
CA TYR A 215 8.52 -2.04 23.82
C TYR A 215 9.41 -3.27 24.08
N GLY A 216 10.67 -3.06 24.45
CA GLY A 216 11.63 -4.12 24.76
C GLY A 216 12.52 -4.55 23.59
N PHE A 217 12.52 -3.80 22.48
CA PHE A 217 13.33 -4.14 21.31
C PHE A 217 14.69 -3.44 21.32
N THR A 218 15.73 -4.19 20.96
CA THR A 218 17.07 -3.68 20.66
C THR A 218 17.34 -3.67 19.15
N ASN A 219 16.59 -4.46 18.36
CA ASN A 219 16.65 -4.48 16.90
C ASN A 219 15.23 -4.45 16.29
N ILE A 220 15.00 -3.52 15.36
CA ILE A 220 13.73 -3.35 14.64
C ILE A 220 13.92 -3.29 13.12
N THR A 221 15.10 -3.65 12.62
CA THR A 221 15.46 -3.49 11.20
C THR A 221 15.92 -4.76 10.54
N ASP A 222 16.59 -5.64 11.30
CA ASP A 222 17.12 -6.90 10.79
C ASP A 222 16.36 -8.09 11.35
N PRO A 223 16.21 -9.19 10.58
CA PRO A 223 15.53 -10.39 11.03
C PRO A 223 16.35 -11.14 12.09
N ALA A 224 15.65 -11.74 13.06
CA ALA A 224 16.23 -12.66 14.05
C ALA A 224 16.65 -14.00 13.44
N PHE A 225 16.04 -14.38 12.32
CA PHE A 225 16.27 -15.62 11.59
C PHE A 225 16.33 -15.35 10.09
N GLN A 226 17.46 -15.71 9.46
CA GLN A 226 17.64 -15.64 8.03
C GLN A 226 18.35 -16.91 7.55
N PRO A 227 17.64 -17.83 6.87
CA PRO A 227 18.24 -19.05 6.32
C PRO A 227 19.44 -18.74 5.43
N PRO A 228 20.53 -19.54 5.49
CA PRO A 228 20.67 -20.81 6.22
C PRO A 228 21.19 -20.65 7.67
N SER A 229 21.29 -19.42 8.20
CA SER A 229 21.78 -19.17 9.55
C SER A 229 20.81 -19.67 10.61
N LEU A 230 21.32 -20.08 11.78
CA LEU A 230 20.48 -20.34 12.94
C LEU A 230 19.89 -19.03 13.49
N PRO A 231 18.73 -19.08 14.16
CA PRO A 231 18.16 -17.92 14.86
C PRO A 231 19.13 -17.33 15.88
N VAL A 232 19.10 -16.01 16.05
CA VAL A 232 19.84 -15.32 17.12
C VAL A 232 19.33 -15.73 18.49
N SER A 233 20.23 -15.82 19.48
CA SER A 233 19.90 -16.33 20.82
C SER A 233 18.98 -15.41 21.65
N ASN A 234 18.90 -14.13 21.30
CA ASN A 234 18.07 -13.11 21.96
C ASN A 234 16.93 -12.62 21.04
N ALA A 235 16.27 -13.53 20.32
CA ALA A 235 15.21 -13.21 19.37
C ALA A 235 14.06 -12.38 19.98
N ASP A 236 13.81 -12.48 21.29
CA ASP A 236 12.79 -11.68 21.98
C ASP A 236 13.10 -10.16 22.02
N GLU A 237 14.35 -9.77 21.76
CA GLU A 237 14.74 -8.35 21.63
C GLU A 237 14.65 -7.84 20.17
N TYR A 238 14.24 -8.70 19.23
CA TYR A 238 14.07 -8.37 17.81
C TYR A 238 12.59 -8.21 17.48
N PHE A 239 12.25 -7.23 16.66
CA PHE A 239 10.88 -7.09 16.16
C PHE A 239 10.57 -8.10 15.06
N PHE A 240 11.50 -8.34 14.14
CA PHE A 240 11.31 -9.21 12.98
C PHE A 240 11.90 -10.60 13.20
N TRP A 241 11.10 -11.63 12.93
CA TRP A 241 11.57 -13.01 12.90
C TRP A 241 12.30 -13.29 11.60
N ASP A 242 11.64 -13.10 10.47
CA ASP A 242 12.22 -13.21 9.12
C ASP A 242 12.11 -11.87 8.38
N THR A 243 12.26 -11.88 7.05
CA THR A 243 12.23 -10.65 6.24
C THR A 243 10.88 -9.94 6.18
N PHE A 244 9.78 -10.59 6.57
CA PHE A 244 8.42 -10.06 6.44
C PHE A 244 7.63 -10.14 7.74
N HIS A 245 7.94 -11.08 8.63
CA HIS A 245 7.09 -11.41 9.76
C HIS A 245 7.67 -10.99 11.10
N PRO A 246 6.83 -10.52 12.05
CA PRO A 246 7.26 -10.22 13.41
C PRO A 246 7.69 -11.47 14.20
N THR A 247 8.50 -11.27 15.23
CA THR A 247 8.68 -12.26 16.31
C THR A 247 7.42 -12.37 17.15
N THR A 248 7.33 -13.40 17.99
CA THR A 248 6.25 -13.56 18.99
C THR A 248 6.13 -12.32 19.89
N ARG A 249 7.25 -11.64 20.20
CA ARG A 249 7.24 -10.39 20.96
C ARG A 249 6.69 -9.23 20.14
N GLY A 250 7.00 -9.16 18.85
CA GLY A 250 6.35 -8.24 17.91
C GLY A 250 4.83 -8.48 17.83
N HIS A 251 4.42 -9.73 17.69
CA HIS A 251 3.01 -10.13 17.69
C HIS A 251 2.30 -9.81 19.01
N GLU A 252 2.96 -9.96 20.17
CA GLU A 252 2.40 -9.54 21.46
C GLU A 252 2.10 -8.03 21.48
N VAL A 253 2.98 -7.19 20.92
CA VAL A 253 2.75 -5.75 20.84
C VAL A 253 1.56 -5.42 19.93
N LEU A 254 1.47 -6.06 18.76
CA LEU A 254 0.37 -5.87 17.82
C LEU A 254 -0.96 -6.39 18.39
N GLY A 255 -0.95 -7.56 19.02
CA GLY A 255 -2.11 -8.15 19.70
C GLY A 255 -2.61 -7.28 20.85
N ASN A 256 -1.70 -6.70 21.63
CA ASN A 256 -2.05 -5.71 22.66
C ASN A 256 -2.75 -4.48 22.07
N ALA A 257 -2.28 -3.94 20.94
CA ALA A 257 -2.93 -2.80 20.29
C ALA A 257 -4.35 -3.13 19.81
N ILE A 258 -4.55 -4.33 19.24
CA ILE A 258 -5.86 -4.85 18.84
C ILE A 258 -6.77 -4.99 20.08
N TYR A 259 -6.29 -5.67 21.13
CA TYR A 259 -7.02 -5.84 22.39
C TYR A 259 -7.45 -4.51 23.01
N GLN A 260 -6.52 -3.55 23.09
CA GLN A 260 -6.78 -2.22 23.67
C GLN A 260 -7.80 -1.42 22.85
N THR A 261 -7.84 -1.61 21.54
CA THR A 261 -8.84 -0.98 20.67
C THR A 261 -10.21 -1.62 20.88
N ILE A 262 -10.30 -2.96 20.88
CA ILE A 262 -11.56 -3.71 21.11
C ILE A 262 -12.17 -3.38 22.47
N THR A 263 -11.34 -3.23 23.51
CA THR A 263 -11.79 -2.95 24.87
C THR A 263 -12.01 -1.46 25.15
N GLY A 264 -11.69 -0.59 24.20
CA GLY A 264 -11.84 0.87 24.31
C GLY A 264 -10.79 1.56 25.20
N GLU A 265 -9.68 0.89 25.53
CA GLU A 265 -8.51 1.53 26.15
C GLU A 265 -7.84 2.52 25.19
N ILE A 266 -7.83 2.19 23.89
CA ILE A 266 -7.53 3.12 22.80
C ILE A 266 -8.87 3.59 22.23
N PRO A 267 -9.31 4.84 22.47
CA PRO A 267 -10.55 5.33 21.89
C PRO A 267 -10.39 5.45 20.37
N PRO A 268 -11.43 5.14 19.58
CA PRO A 268 -11.40 5.40 18.15
C PRO A 268 -11.21 6.89 17.91
N LEU A 269 -10.63 7.24 16.76
CA LEU A 269 -10.54 8.63 16.34
C LEU A 269 -11.96 9.22 16.23
N SER A 270 -12.17 10.35 16.89
CA SER A 270 -13.46 11.05 16.84
C SER A 270 -13.41 12.11 15.76
N PHE A 271 -14.30 11.96 14.78
CA PHE A 271 -14.51 12.92 13.70
C PHE A 271 -15.83 13.68 13.93
N ASN A 272 -15.81 14.98 13.70
CA ASN A 272 -17.01 15.78 13.56
C ASN A 272 -17.65 15.51 12.20
N GLN A 273 -18.93 15.18 12.15
CA GLN A 273 -19.60 14.80 10.91
C GLN A 273 -20.27 16.01 10.24
N VAL A 274 -19.96 16.24 8.96
CA VAL A 274 -20.59 17.22 8.08
C VAL A 274 -21.08 16.50 6.84
N ARG A 275 -22.39 16.50 6.58
CA ARG A 275 -22.99 15.75 5.47
C ARG A 275 -23.79 16.66 4.56
N GLY A 276 -23.52 16.57 3.27
CA GLY A 276 -24.21 17.22 2.18
C GLY A 276 -25.47 16.48 1.74
N THR A 277 -25.95 16.81 0.55
CA THR A 277 -27.07 16.15 -0.12
C THR A 277 -26.74 15.87 -1.57
N ASN A 278 -27.73 15.56 -2.41
CA ASN A 278 -27.51 15.39 -3.85
C ASN A 278 -27.57 16.73 -4.62
N ARG A 279 -27.14 17.84 -4.02
CA ARG A 279 -27.12 19.17 -4.63
C ARG A 279 -25.75 19.80 -4.45
N GLY A 280 -25.39 20.74 -5.33
CA GLY A 280 -24.18 21.53 -5.13
C GLY A 280 -24.27 22.46 -3.91
N GLU A 281 -23.35 22.28 -2.97
CA GLU A 281 -23.33 22.84 -1.62
C GLU A 281 -21.94 23.41 -1.27
N THR A 282 -21.87 24.09 -0.13
CA THR A 282 -20.59 24.52 0.45
C THR A 282 -20.52 24.01 1.87
N LEU A 283 -19.73 22.97 2.07
CA LEU A 283 -19.57 22.25 3.32
C LEU A 283 -18.24 22.66 3.97
N ARG A 284 -18.27 22.83 5.28
CA ARG A 284 -17.11 23.31 6.04
C ARG A 284 -16.99 22.55 7.34
N GLY A 285 -15.84 21.92 7.53
CA GLY A 285 -15.39 21.38 8.80
C GLY A 285 -15.13 22.46 9.84
N THR A 286 -14.56 22.03 10.95
CA THR A 286 -14.31 22.81 12.15
C THR A 286 -12.86 23.26 12.23
N GLY A 287 -12.14 22.95 13.30
CA GLY A 287 -10.69 23.08 13.38
C GLY A 287 -10.14 21.90 14.21
N ARG A 288 -10.90 20.81 14.14
CA ARG A 288 -10.68 19.49 14.72
C ARG A 288 -10.79 18.54 13.54
N ARG A 289 -10.57 17.25 13.78
CA ARG A 289 -10.80 16.24 12.75
C ARG A 289 -12.28 16.20 12.37
N ASP A 290 -12.58 16.37 11.09
CA ASP A 290 -13.90 16.35 10.50
C ASP A 290 -14.00 15.24 9.43
N ASN A 291 -15.18 14.64 9.31
CA ASN A 291 -15.57 13.86 8.14
C ASN A 291 -16.59 14.69 7.36
N VAL A 292 -16.28 15.03 6.11
CA VAL A 292 -17.07 15.93 5.28
C VAL A 292 -17.48 15.21 3.99
N ASP A 293 -18.75 14.85 3.89
CA ASP A 293 -19.31 14.11 2.76
C ASP A 293 -20.15 15.02 1.85
N GLY A 294 -19.79 15.17 0.57
CA GLY A 294 -20.54 15.92 -0.44
C GLY A 294 -21.77 15.17 -0.97
N PHE A 295 -21.58 13.88 -1.29
CA PHE A 295 -22.52 12.94 -1.93
C PHE A 295 -22.81 13.21 -3.40
N GLY A 296 -23.54 14.26 -3.74
CA GLY A 296 -24.01 14.42 -5.11
C GLY A 296 -24.14 15.87 -5.50
N GLY A 297 -23.84 16.18 -6.76
CA GLY A 297 -23.83 17.56 -7.24
C GLY A 297 -22.46 18.18 -7.05
N ASN A 298 -22.29 19.42 -7.51
CA ASN A 298 -20.97 20.04 -7.56
C ASN A 298 -20.75 20.87 -6.29
N ASP A 299 -19.95 20.33 -5.39
CA ASP A 299 -19.76 20.81 -4.04
C ASP A 299 -18.45 21.59 -3.83
N ILE A 300 -18.40 22.33 -2.73
CA ILE A 300 -17.16 22.93 -2.20
C ILE A 300 -16.98 22.41 -0.77
N LEU A 301 -15.99 21.55 -0.56
CA LEU A 301 -15.66 20.95 0.73
C LEU A 301 -14.41 21.61 1.30
N ARG A 302 -14.38 21.84 2.62
CA ARG A 302 -13.24 22.47 3.29
C ARG A 302 -13.02 21.90 4.69
N GLY A 303 -11.85 21.31 4.95
CA GLY A 303 -11.49 20.65 6.22
C GLY A 303 -11.16 21.67 7.30
N ARG A 304 -10.15 22.50 7.01
CA ARG A 304 -9.59 23.63 7.78
C ARG A 304 -8.38 23.29 8.63
N GLY A 305 -8.46 22.35 9.55
CA GLY A 305 -7.41 22.23 10.56
C GLY A 305 -7.46 20.93 11.32
N GLN A 306 -6.28 20.32 11.54
CA GLN A 306 -6.12 18.91 11.93
C GLN A 306 -6.41 17.98 10.74
N GLY A 307 -6.05 16.69 10.88
CA GLY A 307 -6.28 15.72 9.80
C GLY A 307 -7.77 15.37 9.64
N ASP A 308 -8.32 15.76 8.50
CA ASP A 308 -9.71 15.64 8.09
C ASP A 308 -9.89 14.53 7.03
N ARG A 309 -11.14 14.08 6.85
CA ARG A 309 -11.57 13.20 5.75
C ARG A 309 -12.62 13.93 4.91
N LEU A 310 -12.38 14.11 3.62
CA LEU A 310 -13.27 14.84 2.72
C LEU A 310 -13.56 13.99 1.47
N GLU A 311 -14.83 13.71 1.21
CA GLU A 311 -15.28 12.92 0.05
C GLU A 311 -16.29 13.72 -0.80
N GLY A 312 -15.97 13.99 -2.06
CA GLY A 312 -16.85 14.68 -3.02
C GLY A 312 -17.98 13.77 -3.52
N TRP A 313 -17.64 12.50 -3.79
CA TRP A 313 -18.52 11.45 -4.32
C TRP A 313 -18.90 11.64 -5.78
N ASN A 314 -20.09 12.14 -6.10
CA ASN A 314 -20.50 12.34 -7.50
C ASN A 314 -20.64 13.83 -7.76
N GLY A 315 -19.95 14.36 -8.75
CA GLY A 315 -20.03 15.79 -9.00
C GLY A 315 -18.84 16.30 -9.77
N SER A 316 -18.68 17.61 -9.78
CA SER A 316 -17.40 18.22 -10.11
C SER A 316 -17.09 19.16 -8.97
N ASP A 317 -16.31 18.66 -8.03
CA ASP A 317 -16.18 19.15 -6.69
C ASP A 317 -14.90 19.96 -6.52
N GLN A 318 -14.90 20.84 -5.52
CA GLN A 318 -13.70 21.54 -5.08
C GLN A 318 -13.44 21.18 -3.62
N ILE A 319 -12.31 20.54 -3.38
CA ILE A 319 -11.96 19.97 -2.08
C ILE A 319 -10.70 20.67 -1.56
N PHE A 320 -10.76 21.18 -0.33
CA PHE A 320 -9.65 21.89 0.32
C PHE A 320 -9.36 21.28 1.70
N GLY A 321 -8.23 20.60 1.87
CA GLY A 321 -7.79 20.09 3.18
C GLY A 321 -7.45 21.23 4.15
N ASP A 322 -6.67 22.20 3.67
CA ASP A 322 -6.12 23.36 4.39
C ASP A 322 -4.92 23.04 5.30
N GLN A 323 -5.12 22.65 6.56
CA GLN A 323 -4.01 22.38 7.50
C GLN A 323 -4.20 21.04 8.16
N GLY A 324 -3.15 20.23 8.22
CA GLY A 324 -3.22 18.92 8.84
C GLY A 324 -2.89 17.85 7.83
N ASN A 325 -2.83 16.59 8.29
CA ASN A 325 -2.61 15.47 7.38
C ASN A 325 -3.99 14.95 6.97
N ASP A 326 -4.47 15.38 5.82
CA ASP A 326 -5.83 15.13 5.35
C ASP A 326 -5.92 13.91 4.43
N ILE A 327 -7.10 13.30 4.37
CA ILE A 327 -7.47 12.29 3.37
C ILE A 327 -8.59 12.88 2.51
N LEU A 328 -8.33 13.04 1.23
CA LEU A 328 -9.20 13.73 0.28
C LEU A 328 -9.56 12.80 -0.88
N SER A 329 -10.83 12.77 -1.30
CA SER A 329 -11.30 11.99 -2.45
C SER A 329 -12.28 12.79 -3.29
N GLY A 330 -11.98 13.00 -4.57
CA GLY A 330 -12.90 13.62 -5.53
C GLY A 330 -14.09 12.71 -5.81
N GLY A 331 -13.81 11.52 -6.33
CA GLY A 331 -14.81 10.46 -6.52
C GLY A 331 -15.14 10.25 -7.99
N ALA A 332 -16.21 10.84 -8.49
CA ALA A 332 -16.66 10.69 -9.86
C ALA A 332 -17.02 12.05 -10.45
N GLY A 333 -16.49 12.32 -11.64
CA GLY A 333 -16.60 13.58 -12.35
C GLY A 333 -15.36 14.46 -12.10
N ILE A 334 -15.27 15.57 -12.83
CA ILE A 334 -14.02 16.35 -12.88
C ILE A 334 -13.83 17.20 -11.63
N ASP A 335 -12.88 16.81 -10.79
CA ASP A 335 -12.66 17.36 -9.47
C ASP A 335 -11.41 18.24 -9.37
N PHE A 336 -11.41 19.14 -8.38
CA PHE A 336 -10.29 19.99 -8.02
C PHE A 336 -9.94 19.79 -6.55
N VAL A 337 -8.86 19.06 -6.29
CA VAL A 337 -8.42 18.69 -4.94
C VAL A 337 -7.17 19.48 -4.57
N PHE A 338 -7.20 20.13 -3.40
CA PHE A 338 -6.09 20.87 -2.82
C PHE A 338 -5.79 20.29 -1.43
N GLY A 339 -4.60 19.73 -1.24
CA GLY A 339 -4.09 19.24 0.05
C GLY A 339 -3.98 20.38 1.06
N GLY A 340 -2.91 21.16 0.94
CA GLY A 340 -2.69 22.33 1.78
C GLY A 340 -1.34 22.28 2.49
N GLU A 341 -1.35 22.54 3.80
CA GLU A 341 -0.18 22.40 4.66
C GLU A 341 -0.15 21.01 5.30
N ASN A 342 1.04 20.43 5.43
CA ASN A 342 1.32 19.11 6.00
C ASN A 342 1.08 17.97 5.01
N ASN A 343 1.18 16.72 5.48
CA ASN A 343 1.34 15.56 4.60
C ASN A 343 -0.02 14.97 4.28
N ASP A 344 -0.52 15.23 3.08
CA ASP A 344 -1.85 14.84 2.64
C ASP A 344 -1.85 13.55 1.83
N ILE A 345 -3.03 12.94 1.73
CA ILE A 345 -3.32 11.84 0.81
C ILE A 345 -4.55 12.23 0.01
N ALA A 346 -4.41 12.31 -1.32
CA ALA A 346 -5.48 12.74 -2.21
C ALA A 346 -5.71 11.73 -3.34
N PHE A 347 -6.99 11.41 -3.58
CA PHE A 347 -7.48 10.59 -4.68
C PHE A 347 -8.33 11.45 -5.62
N GLY A 348 -8.04 11.43 -6.92
CA GLY A 348 -8.85 12.09 -7.96
C GLY A 348 -10.17 11.35 -8.11
N GLY A 349 -10.10 10.12 -8.60
CA GLY A 349 -11.24 9.21 -8.64
C GLY A 349 -11.52 8.68 -10.03
N ASN A 350 -12.53 9.23 -10.72
CA ASN A 350 -12.80 8.92 -12.11
C ASN A 350 -13.03 10.24 -12.85
N ASP A 351 -12.66 10.24 -14.13
CA ASP A 351 -12.64 11.41 -15.00
C ASP A 351 -11.38 12.27 -14.77
N ASN A 352 -11.25 13.37 -15.50
CA ASN A 352 -9.99 14.11 -15.59
C ASN A 352 -9.86 15.13 -14.46
N ASP A 353 -9.09 14.78 -13.43
CA ASP A 353 -9.02 15.53 -12.18
C ASP A 353 -7.82 16.47 -12.11
N ARG A 354 -7.88 17.41 -11.17
CA ARG A 354 -6.77 18.29 -10.83
C ARG A 354 -6.44 18.21 -9.35
N ILE A 355 -5.25 17.70 -9.04
CA ILE A 355 -4.80 17.48 -7.67
C ILE A 355 -3.54 18.30 -7.40
N LEU A 356 -3.56 19.13 -6.34
CA LEU A 356 -2.42 19.93 -5.89
C LEU A 356 -2.12 19.64 -4.41
N GLY A 357 -0.95 19.05 -4.11
CA GLY A 357 -0.51 18.76 -2.73
C GLY A 357 -0.21 20.04 -1.93
N GLN A 358 0.55 20.94 -2.56
CA GLN A 358 1.04 22.20 -2.00
C GLN A 358 2.27 22.06 -1.10
N ALA A 359 2.13 21.84 0.21
CA ALA A 359 3.28 21.83 1.11
C ALA A 359 3.22 20.66 2.06
N GLY A 360 4.10 19.68 1.89
CA GLY A 360 3.98 18.41 2.60
C GLY A 360 4.86 17.35 2.00
N ALA A 361 4.85 16.16 2.57
CA ALA A 361 5.26 14.96 1.84
C ALA A 361 3.97 14.21 1.50
N ASP A 362 3.41 14.57 0.35
CA ASP A 362 2.06 14.24 -0.07
C ASP A 362 2.03 12.93 -0.87
N ILE A 363 0.89 12.26 -0.84
CA ILE A 363 0.60 11.11 -1.70
C ILE A 363 -0.60 11.48 -2.57
N LEU A 364 -0.37 11.64 -3.86
CA LEU A 364 -1.38 12.14 -4.81
C LEU A 364 -1.63 11.07 -5.87
N ILE A 365 -2.88 10.64 -6.01
CA ILE A 365 -3.28 9.54 -6.88
C ILE A 365 -4.39 10.03 -7.81
N GLY A 366 -4.15 10.02 -9.11
CA GLY A 366 -5.13 10.45 -10.12
C GLY A 366 -6.29 9.47 -10.26
N ASP A 367 -5.97 8.18 -10.23
CA ASP A 367 -6.87 7.05 -10.46
C ASP A 367 -7.22 6.81 -11.94
N ARG A 368 -8.37 7.27 -12.43
CA ARG A 368 -8.80 7.05 -13.82
C ARG A 368 -9.12 8.37 -14.48
N GLY A 369 -8.56 8.61 -15.64
CA GLY A 369 -8.77 9.84 -16.39
C GLY A 369 -7.45 10.42 -16.81
N ASN A 370 -7.49 11.52 -17.55
CA ASN A 370 -6.29 12.26 -17.88
C ASN A 370 -6.08 13.36 -16.84
N ASP A 371 -5.29 13.07 -15.83
CA ASP A 371 -5.18 13.84 -14.61
C ASP A 371 -4.04 14.86 -14.67
N TYR A 372 -4.22 15.95 -13.92
CA TYR A 372 -3.17 16.93 -13.66
C TYR A 372 -2.81 16.92 -12.19
N ILE A 373 -1.62 16.42 -11.87
CA ILE A 373 -1.13 16.25 -10.51
C ILE A 373 0.11 17.12 -10.29
N ARG A 374 0.13 17.86 -9.17
CA ARG A 374 1.27 18.66 -8.75
C ARG A 374 1.56 18.42 -7.26
N GLY A 375 2.76 17.96 -6.94
CA GLY A 375 3.26 17.77 -5.57
C GLY A 375 3.39 19.11 -4.85
N GLY A 376 4.41 19.88 -5.20
CA GLY A 376 4.64 21.21 -4.65
C GLY A 376 5.94 21.26 -3.85
N LEU A 377 5.85 21.54 -2.56
CA LEU A 377 7.00 21.57 -1.66
C LEU A 377 7.07 20.28 -0.85
N GLY A 378 8.19 19.57 -0.92
CA GLY A 378 8.50 18.43 -0.07
C GLY A 378 8.64 17.15 -0.89
N ASN A 379 8.88 16.01 -0.24
CA ASN A 379 9.15 14.78 -0.98
C ASN A 379 7.82 14.08 -1.27
N ASP A 380 7.31 14.25 -2.48
CA ASP A 380 5.97 13.81 -2.85
C ASP A 380 5.97 12.47 -3.60
N TYR A 381 4.84 11.77 -3.50
CA TYR A 381 4.58 10.50 -4.18
C TYR A 381 3.37 10.65 -5.10
N LEU A 382 3.61 10.70 -6.40
CA LEU A 382 2.60 10.96 -7.42
C LEU A 382 2.36 9.71 -8.26
N LEU A 383 1.11 9.24 -8.31
CA LEU A 383 0.65 8.18 -9.20
C LEU A 383 -0.43 8.75 -10.13
N GLY A 384 -0.24 8.67 -11.45
CA GLY A 384 -1.25 9.06 -12.44
C GLY A 384 -2.40 8.07 -12.45
N GLY A 385 -2.12 6.84 -12.89
CA GLY A 385 -3.09 5.74 -12.93
C GLY A 385 -3.46 5.40 -14.37
N GLU A 386 -4.75 5.25 -14.67
CA GLU A 386 -5.23 5.00 -16.04
C GLU A 386 -5.49 6.32 -16.80
N GLY A 387 -4.76 6.62 -17.87
CA GLY A 387 -5.03 7.76 -18.75
C GLY A 387 -3.76 8.45 -19.23
N ASP A 388 -3.89 9.50 -20.06
CA ASP A 388 -2.73 10.32 -20.45
C ASP A 388 -2.54 11.45 -19.42
N ASP A 389 -1.65 11.25 -18.45
CA ASP A 389 -1.52 12.09 -17.25
C ASP A 389 -0.41 13.14 -17.36
N THR A 390 -0.50 14.17 -16.52
CA THR A 390 0.55 15.18 -16.31
C THR A 390 0.91 15.27 -14.84
N LEU A 391 2.13 14.85 -14.50
CA LEU A 391 2.65 14.84 -13.15
C LEU A 391 3.82 15.83 -13.00
N LEU A 392 3.75 16.66 -11.97
CA LEU A 392 4.78 17.65 -11.63
C LEU A 392 5.19 17.48 -10.16
N GLY A 393 6.42 17.05 -9.89
CA GLY A 393 6.95 16.95 -8.51
C GLY A 393 7.15 18.34 -7.88
N GLU A 394 7.84 19.21 -8.62
CA GLU A 394 8.26 20.57 -8.22
C GLU A 394 9.51 20.61 -7.35
N ASP A 395 9.44 20.99 -6.07
CA ASP A 395 10.63 21.15 -5.23
C ASP A 395 10.83 19.90 -4.36
N ASN A 396 12.10 19.53 -4.12
CA ASN A 396 12.54 18.37 -3.34
C ASN A 396 12.53 17.05 -4.13
N ASN A 397 12.76 15.92 -3.45
CA ASN A 397 13.01 14.63 -4.10
C ASN A 397 11.70 13.86 -4.22
N ASP A 398 11.19 13.74 -5.42
CA ASP A 398 9.87 13.19 -5.68
C ASP A 398 9.94 11.80 -6.33
N ILE A 399 8.85 11.04 -6.17
CA ILE A 399 8.62 9.78 -6.88
C ILE A 399 7.36 9.96 -7.73
N LEU A 400 7.52 9.86 -9.05
CA LEU A 400 6.45 10.01 -10.04
C LEU A 400 6.29 8.69 -10.81
N ASN A 401 5.07 8.18 -10.88
CA ASN A 401 4.67 7.08 -11.76
C ASN A 401 3.49 7.51 -12.63
N GLY A 402 3.66 7.48 -13.95
CA GLY A 402 2.57 7.85 -14.89
C GLY A 402 1.43 6.83 -14.87
N GLY A 403 1.74 5.54 -14.90
CA GLY A 403 0.75 4.47 -14.87
C GLY A 403 0.52 3.89 -16.26
N VAL A 404 -0.70 3.92 -16.77
CA VAL A 404 -1.07 3.39 -18.09
C VAL A 404 -1.55 4.52 -18.97
N GLY A 405 -0.83 4.81 -20.06
CA GLY A 405 -1.17 5.86 -21.00
C GLY A 405 0.08 6.57 -21.51
N ASN A 406 -0.07 7.67 -22.25
CA ASN A 406 1.08 8.45 -22.72
C ASN A 406 1.24 9.67 -21.81
N ASP A 407 2.14 9.54 -20.85
CA ASP A 407 2.24 10.45 -19.72
C ASP A 407 3.29 11.53 -19.92
N SER A 408 3.13 12.64 -19.20
CA SER A 408 4.08 13.74 -19.14
C SER A 408 4.53 14.01 -17.71
N LEU A 409 5.73 13.56 -17.37
CA LEU A 409 6.30 13.70 -16.02
C LEU A 409 7.41 14.77 -15.99
N SER A 410 7.40 15.60 -14.96
CA SER A 410 8.49 16.52 -14.63
C SER A 410 8.82 16.42 -13.14
N GLY A 411 10.05 15.99 -12.80
CA GLY A 411 10.54 15.91 -11.43
C GLY A 411 10.63 17.30 -10.81
N GLY A 412 11.54 18.13 -11.32
CA GLY A 412 11.66 19.52 -10.90
C GLY A 412 13.02 19.81 -10.31
N ALA A 413 13.11 20.07 -9.01
CA ALA A 413 14.34 20.36 -8.31
C ALA A 413 14.57 19.38 -7.17
N GLY A 414 15.47 18.43 -7.36
CA GLY A 414 15.72 17.35 -6.41
C GLY A 414 16.44 16.20 -7.11
N GLY A 415 16.66 15.11 -6.40
CA GLY A 415 16.97 13.84 -7.05
C GLY A 415 15.68 13.04 -7.18
N ASP A 416 15.07 13.08 -8.35
CA ASP A 416 13.73 12.55 -8.56
C ASP A 416 13.76 11.14 -9.15
N ARG A 417 12.73 10.33 -8.87
CA ARG A 417 12.48 9.05 -9.54
C ARG A 417 11.28 9.19 -10.46
N LEU A 418 11.49 9.02 -11.77
CA LEU A 418 10.45 9.09 -12.78
C LEU A 418 10.28 7.73 -13.46
N ASP A 419 9.13 7.11 -13.28
CA ASP A 419 8.68 5.94 -14.04
C ASP A 419 7.54 6.37 -14.96
N GLY A 420 7.77 6.31 -16.27
CA GLY A 420 6.79 6.74 -17.27
C GLY A 420 5.50 5.93 -17.19
N GLY A 421 5.59 4.65 -16.84
CA GLY A 421 4.44 3.80 -16.92
C GLY A 421 4.52 2.86 -18.11
N ALA A 422 3.36 2.48 -18.64
CA ALA A 422 3.21 1.78 -19.89
C ALA A 422 2.64 2.75 -20.93
N GLY A 423 3.36 2.99 -22.03
CA GLY A 423 2.88 3.84 -23.10
C GLY A 423 4.00 4.51 -23.89
N ALA A 424 3.87 5.79 -24.20
CA ALA A 424 4.93 6.52 -24.89
C ALA A 424 5.12 7.85 -24.20
N ASP A 425 6.01 7.84 -23.21
CA ASP A 425 6.01 8.89 -22.20
C ASP A 425 7.03 9.97 -22.49
N VAL A 426 6.80 11.12 -21.87
CA VAL A 426 7.71 12.26 -21.94
C VAL A 426 8.17 12.61 -20.54
N LEU A 427 9.45 12.37 -20.29
CA LEU A 427 10.04 12.53 -18.97
C LEU A 427 11.03 13.70 -18.96
N ARG A 428 11.03 14.42 -17.85
CA ARG A 428 11.96 15.52 -17.58
C ARG A 428 12.40 15.46 -16.11
N GLY A 429 13.69 15.25 -15.87
CA GLY A 429 14.22 15.16 -14.50
C GLY A 429 14.28 16.54 -13.86
N GLY A 430 15.01 17.46 -14.51
CA GLY A 430 15.12 18.84 -14.07
C GLY A 430 16.48 19.14 -13.45
N LEU A 431 16.49 19.67 -12.22
CA LEU A 431 17.71 20.01 -11.49
C LEU A 431 17.99 18.96 -10.43
N GLY A 432 19.15 18.33 -10.51
CA GLY A 432 19.61 17.37 -9.51
C GLY A 432 19.90 16.03 -10.17
N ALA A 433 20.17 15.00 -9.38
CA ALA A 433 20.59 13.71 -9.92
C ALA A 433 19.38 12.79 -10.00
N ASP A 434 18.85 12.63 -11.21
CA ASP A 434 17.56 11.99 -11.42
C ASP A 434 17.69 10.52 -11.83
N ARG A 435 16.70 9.71 -11.46
CA ARG A 435 16.54 8.31 -11.85
C ARG A 435 15.33 8.19 -12.77
N PHE A 436 15.56 7.81 -14.01
CA PHE A 436 14.50 7.45 -14.96
C PHE A 436 14.37 5.94 -15.00
N VAL A 437 13.16 5.39 -14.91
CA VAL A 437 12.93 3.94 -14.95
C VAL A 437 12.57 3.51 -16.37
N ALA A 438 13.25 2.49 -16.88
CA ALA A 438 12.88 1.79 -18.10
C ALA A 438 12.51 0.35 -17.74
N ARG A 439 11.35 -0.11 -18.22
CA ARG A 439 10.78 -1.40 -17.88
C ARG A 439 10.19 -2.13 -19.10
N PRO A 440 10.06 -3.47 -19.04
CA PRO A 440 9.27 -4.20 -20.02
C PRO A 440 7.85 -3.62 -20.11
N ASP A 441 7.30 -3.59 -21.33
CA ASP A 441 5.99 -2.99 -21.64
C ASP A 441 5.88 -1.48 -21.34
N GLY A 442 7.02 -0.81 -21.05
CA GLY A 442 7.06 0.65 -20.87
C GLY A 442 6.83 1.42 -22.16
N GLY A 443 7.11 0.81 -23.33
CA GLY A 443 6.93 1.43 -24.63
C GLY A 443 8.00 2.46 -24.99
N LYS A 444 7.62 3.58 -25.61
CA LYS A 444 8.57 4.44 -26.37
C LYS A 444 8.77 5.82 -25.76
N ASP A 445 9.65 5.88 -24.77
CA ASP A 445 9.81 7.06 -23.95
C ASP A 445 10.83 8.06 -24.49
N ILE A 446 10.64 9.31 -24.10
CA ILE A 446 11.51 10.43 -24.44
C ILE A 446 11.94 11.14 -23.16
N ILE A 447 13.22 11.06 -22.84
CA ILE A 447 13.82 11.86 -21.77
C ILE A 447 14.38 13.14 -22.37
N ARG A 448 13.91 14.29 -21.89
CA ARG A 448 14.17 15.59 -22.54
C ARG A 448 15.46 16.28 -22.12
N ASP A 449 15.97 16.00 -20.93
CA ASP A 449 17.09 16.74 -20.34
C ASP A 449 18.11 15.88 -19.59
N PHE A 450 18.24 14.60 -19.95
CA PHE A 450 19.22 13.67 -19.36
C PHE A 450 20.65 14.27 -19.34
N ILE A 451 21.25 14.34 -18.16
CA ILE A 451 22.60 14.84 -17.92
C ILE A 451 23.55 13.66 -17.65
N GLN A 452 24.44 13.40 -18.60
CA GLN A 452 25.43 12.34 -18.47
C GLN A 452 26.32 12.51 -17.23
N GLY A 453 26.52 11.43 -16.48
CA GLY A 453 27.33 11.37 -15.26
C GLY A 453 26.67 11.99 -14.03
N GLN A 454 25.42 12.44 -14.16
CA GLN A 454 24.61 12.99 -13.07
C GLN A 454 23.31 12.20 -12.94
N ASP A 455 22.57 12.05 -14.04
CA ASP A 455 21.33 11.26 -14.09
C ASP A 455 21.63 9.80 -14.40
N ARG A 456 20.67 8.94 -14.06
CA ARG A 456 20.77 7.50 -14.28
C ARG A 456 19.50 6.95 -14.89
N LEU A 457 19.68 6.09 -15.90
CA LEU A 457 18.61 5.28 -16.46
C LEU A 457 18.62 3.92 -15.77
N ASP A 458 17.55 3.62 -15.06
CA ASP A 458 17.34 2.31 -14.47
C ASP A 458 16.85 1.32 -15.51
N VAL A 459 17.61 0.24 -15.66
CA VAL A 459 17.31 -0.86 -16.58
C VAL A 459 17.24 -2.20 -15.85
N SER A 460 17.20 -2.17 -14.51
CA SER A 460 17.15 -3.37 -13.67
C SER A 460 15.93 -4.25 -13.96
N ASN A 461 14.81 -3.65 -14.38
CA ASN A 461 13.58 -4.37 -14.76
C ASN A 461 13.70 -5.21 -16.03
N PHE A 462 14.74 -5.00 -16.84
CA PHE A 462 15.07 -5.89 -17.96
C PHE A 462 15.97 -7.07 -17.55
N GLY A 463 16.41 -7.12 -16.29
CA GLY A 463 17.27 -8.18 -15.77
C GLY A 463 18.75 -8.05 -16.12
N PHE A 464 19.21 -6.87 -16.57
CA PHE A 464 20.63 -6.65 -16.86
C PHE A 464 21.43 -6.45 -15.56
N ASP A 465 22.51 -7.22 -15.41
CA ASP A 465 23.42 -7.14 -14.26
C ASP A 465 24.58 -6.17 -14.50
N THR A 466 24.96 -5.95 -15.77
CA THR A 466 26.13 -5.15 -16.12
C THR A 466 25.94 -4.30 -17.37
N PHE A 467 26.78 -3.27 -17.50
CA PHE A 467 26.82 -2.44 -18.70
C PHE A 467 27.26 -3.21 -19.95
N ASP A 468 28.19 -4.16 -19.83
CA ASP A 468 28.65 -4.94 -20.98
C ASP A 468 27.52 -5.82 -21.52
N GLU A 469 26.75 -6.46 -20.63
CA GLU A 469 25.55 -7.22 -20.98
C GLU A 469 24.49 -6.35 -21.67
N LEU A 470 24.17 -5.19 -21.08
CA LEU A 470 23.23 -4.25 -21.67
C LEU A 470 23.61 -3.91 -23.12
N ILE A 471 24.86 -3.53 -23.37
CA ILE A 471 25.32 -3.08 -24.69
C ILE A 471 25.36 -4.22 -25.71
N ASP A 472 25.55 -5.46 -25.27
CA ASP A 472 25.49 -6.64 -26.13
C ASP A 472 24.04 -6.99 -26.53
N GLU A 473 23.05 -6.66 -25.70
CA GLU A 473 21.64 -7.02 -25.92
C GLU A 473 20.79 -5.92 -26.56
N VAL A 474 21.09 -4.63 -26.33
CA VAL A 474 20.29 -3.51 -26.84
C VAL A 474 20.79 -2.96 -28.17
N THR A 475 19.90 -2.30 -28.92
CA THR A 475 20.29 -1.56 -30.12
C THR A 475 20.42 -0.06 -29.84
N LEU A 476 21.63 0.48 -30.02
CA LEU A 476 21.90 1.92 -29.86
C LEU A 476 21.86 2.65 -31.21
N VAL A 477 20.93 3.58 -31.39
CA VAL A 477 20.79 4.37 -32.63
C VAL A 477 20.68 5.86 -32.33
N GLY A 478 21.76 6.61 -32.60
CA GLY A 478 21.79 8.06 -32.39
C GLY A 478 21.58 8.42 -30.92
N THR A 479 20.35 8.80 -30.56
CA THR A 479 19.93 9.18 -29.20
C THR A 479 19.05 8.13 -28.53
N THR A 480 18.77 7.00 -29.20
CA THR A 480 17.82 5.98 -28.74
C THR A 480 18.55 4.72 -28.29
N ILE A 481 18.12 4.21 -27.15
CA ILE A 481 18.40 2.87 -26.63
C ILE A 481 17.13 2.05 -26.88
N ALA A 482 17.19 1.03 -27.74
CA ALA A 482 16.07 0.14 -28.00
C ALA A 482 16.34 -1.20 -27.32
N PHE A 483 15.51 -1.53 -26.32
CA PHE A 483 15.60 -2.77 -25.54
C PHE A 483 15.01 -3.94 -26.32
N ASN A 484 13.91 -3.70 -27.04
CA ASN A 484 13.30 -4.67 -27.94
C ASN A 484 12.51 -3.93 -29.05
N THR A 485 11.54 -4.59 -29.70
CA THR A 485 10.75 -3.99 -30.79
C THR A 485 9.66 -3.01 -30.33
N THR A 486 9.21 -3.12 -29.08
CA THR A 486 8.16 -2.30 -28.47
C THR A 486 8.75 -1.23 -27.57
N ASP A 487 9.82 -1.54 -26.84
CA ASP A 487 10.35 -0.73 -25.75
C ASP A 487 11.66 -0.02 -26.13
N SER A 488 11.71 1.30 -25.95
CA SER A 488 12.90 2.10 -26.23
C SER A 488 12.87 3.43 -25.50
N VAL A 489 14.04 3.90 -25.06
CA VAL A 489 14.21 5.24 -24.47
C VAL A 489 15.02 6.11 -25.41
N ARG A 490 14.52 7.31 -25.72
CA ARG A 490 15.24 8.34 -26.48
C ARG A 490 15.72 9.47 -25.57
N LEU A 491 17.04 9.62 -25.44
CA LEU A 491 17.71 10.67 -24.68
C LEU A 491 17.97 11.91 -25.54
N LEU A 492 17.14 12.95 -25.44
CA LEU A 492 17.32 14.13 -26.29
C LEU A 492 18.65 14.83 -26.00
N GLY A 493 19.47 14.99 -27.05
CA GLY A 493 20.74 15.69 -26.97
C GLY A 493 21.92 14.86 -26.46
N VAL A 494 21.69 13.61 -26.03
CA VAL A 494 22.73 12.69 -25.56
C VAL A 494 22.87 11.52 -26.53
N SER A 495 24.08 11.30 -27.04
CA SER A 495 24.34 10.15 -27.90
C SER A 495 24.25 8.88 -27.08
N ALA A 496 23.42 7.92 -27.47
CA ALA A 496 23.28 6.66 -26.76
C ALA A 496 24.62 5.88 -26.70
N THR A 497 25.46 6.06 -27.72
CA THR A 497 26.80 5.47 -27.81
C THR A 497 27.87 6.17 -26.96
N SER A 498 27.58 7.33 -26.35
CA SER A 498 28.53 7.99 -25.44
C SER A 498 28.35 7.59 -23.98
N LEU A 499 27.27 6.85 -23.65
CA LEU A 499 26.94 6.46 -22.29
C LEU A 499 27.96 5.46 -21.71
N THR A 500 28.05 5.44 -20.38
CA THR A 500 28.94 4.57 -19.62
C THR A 500 28.15 3.88 -18.50
N ALA A 501 28.76 2.89 -17.84
CA ALA A 501 28.14 2.21 -16.70
C ALA A 501 27.66 3.16 -15.57
N ALA A 502 28.23 4.35 -15.45
CA ALA A 502 27.81 5.33 -14.43
C ALA A 502 26.42 5.95 -14.73
N ASP A 503 25.99 5.91 -15.98
CA ASP A 503 24.72 6.48 -16.47
C ASP A 503 23.53 5.52 -16.27
N PHE A 504 23.76 4.34 -15.69
CA PHE A 504 22.74 3.29 -15.56
C PHE A 504 22.63 2.75 -14.14
N ILE A 505 21.45 2.23 -13.78
CA ILE A 505 21.23 1.33 -12.64
C ILE A 505 20.92 -0.06 -13.20
N PHE A 506 21.53 -1.08 -12.59
CA PHE A 506 21.43 -2.49 -12.99
C PHE A 506 20.79 -3.31 -11.88
N ALA A 507 20.28 -4.49 -12.22
CA ALA A 507 19.78 -5.44 -11.24
C ALA A 507 20.88 -5.80 -10.23
N PRO A 508 20.52 -6.07 -8.96
CA PRO A 508 21.49 -6.59 -8.00
C PRO A 508 22.03 -7.93 -8.51
N THR A 509 23.36 -8.09 -8.55
CA THR A 509 23.99 -9.37 -8.90
C THR A 509 23.49 -10.45 -7.95
N GLY A 510 22.77 -11.46 -8.48
CA GLY A 510 22.22 -12.59 -7.72
C GLY A 510 23.24 -13.47 -7.02
#